data_AF-A0A2R6DA40-F1
#
_entry.id   AF-A0A2R6DA40-F1
#
_cell.length_a   1.000
_cell.length_b   1.000
_cell.length_c   1.000
_cell.angle_alpha   90.00
_cell.angle_beta   90.00
_cell.angle_gamma   90.00
#
_symmetry.space_group_name_H-M   'P 1'
#
loop_
_entity.id
_entity.type
_entity.pdbx_description
1 polymer ?
#
loop_
_entity_poly.entity_id
_entity_poly.type
_entity_poly.pdbx_seq_one_letter_code
_entity_poly.pdbx_strand_id
1 'polypeptide(L)'
;MYSLNVPVPAAVARLASDIARELPDARARVRGEHTLLLKRLRAGTDTPYSQLEARARDVLRGQAPFELRVPEVGLFREAASGPSPVVYLAVESPELHRVHRTLATAFDPVEEVEGENYVPHVTIARGGSPDRAERLG
;
A
#
# COMPACT_ATOMS: atom_id res chain seq x y z
N MET A 1 6.61 -14.33 1.94
CA MET A 1 5.30 -13.67 1.70
C MET A 1 5.46 -12.73 0.51
N TYR A 2 4.49 -12.73 -0.41
CA TYR A 2 4.47 -11.87 -1.58
C TYR A 2 3.41 -10.77 -1.41
N SER A 3 3.48 -9.75 -2.26
CA SER A 3 2.49 -8.67 -2.28
C SER A 3 2.04 -8.46 -3.71
N LEU A 4 0.72 -8.43 -3.90
CA LEU A 4 0.09 -7.94 -5.11
C LEU A 4 -0.10 -6.44 -4.92
N ASN A 5 0.55 -5.65 -5.77
CA ASN A 5 0.54 -4.20 -5.70
C ASN A 5 -0.10 -3.60 -6.94
N VAL A 6 -0.82 -2.49 -6.77
CA VAL A 6 -1.23 -1.63 -7.86
C VAL A 6 -0.02 -0.78 -8.28
N PRO A 7 0.31 -0.72 -9.58
CA PRO A 7 1.35 0.18 -10.07
C PRO A 7 1.06 1.64 -9.73
N VAL A 8 2.05 2.35 -9.19
CA VAL A 8 1.90 3.75 -8.80
C VAL A 8 2.26 4.65 -9.99
N PRO A 9 1.35 5.52 -10.47
CA PRO A 9 1.63 6.44 -11.56
C PRO A 9 2.80 7.39 -11.22
N ALA A 10 3.59 7.76 -12.24
CA ALA A 10 4.75 8.61 -12.06
C ALA A 10 4.44 9.97 -11.40
N ALA A 11 3.25 10.53 -11.63
CA ALA A 11 2.81 11.76 -10.99
C ALA A 11 2.65 11.60 -9.46
N VAL A 12 2.08 10.48 -9.02
CA VAL A 12 1.92 10.16 -7.58
C VAL A 12 3.28 9.90 -6.93
N ALA A 13 4.17 9.17 -7.61
CA ALA A 13 5.54 8.95 -7.13
C ALA A 13 6.34 10.26 -7.00
N ARG A 14 6.16 11.21 -7.93
CA ARG A 14 6.78 12.55 -7.84
C ARG A 14 6.23 13.33 -6.65
N LEU A 15 4.91 13.38 -6.48
CA LEU A 15 4.28 14.03 -5.33
C LEU A 15 4.83 13.48 -4.01
N ALA A 16 4.92 12.16 -3.88
CA ALA A 16 5.50 11.52 -2.71
C ALA A 16 6.97 11.94 -2.48
N SER A 17 7.77 11.96 -3.55
CA SER A 17 9.17 12.39 -3.48
C SER A 17 9.33 13.87 -3.10
N ASP A 18 8.42 14.73 -3.55
CA ASP A 18 8.45 16.16 -3.23
C ASP A 18 8.13 16.40 -1.75
N ILE A 19 7.08 15.74 -1.22
CA ILE A 19 6.73 15.80 0.20
C ILE A 19 7.84 15.21 1.08
N ALA A 20 8.51 14.15 0.62
CA ALA A 20 9.61 13.53 1.38
C ALA A 20 10.77 14.50 1.67
N ARG A 21 10.97 15.55 0.85
CA ARG A 21 11.99 16.58 1.11
C ARG A 21 11.69 17.40 2.37
N GLU A 22 10.43 17.48 2.77
CA GLU A 22 10.00 18.11 4.02
C GLU A 22 10.23 17.21 5.25
N LEU A 23 10.77 16.00 5.07
CA LEU A 23 11.02 15.02 6.14
C LEU A 23 12.49 14.55 6.12
N PRO A 24 13.48 15.44 6.35
CA PRO A 24 14.90 15.12 6.17
C PRO A 24 15.41 14.02 7.09
N ASP A 25 14.82 13.87 8.27
CA ASP A 25 15.20 12.85 9.27
C ASP A 25 14.46 11.51 9.07
N ALA A 26 13.52 11.45 8.12
CA ALA A 26 12.79 10.24 7.78
C ALA A 26 13.46 9.52 6.61
N ARG A 27 13.35 8.19 6.61
CA ARG A 27 13.77 7.37 5.48
C ARG A 27 12.71 7.43 4.38
N ALA A 28 12.94 8.27 3.38
CA ALA A 28 12.13 8.37 2.18
C ALA A 28 12.20 7.09 1.33
N ARG A 29 11.10 6.78 0.64
CA ARG A 29 11.12 5.82 -0.48
C ARG A 29 11.82 6.44 -1.67
N VAL A 30 12.71 5.67 -2.31
CA VAL A 30 13.38 6.13 -3.53
C VAL A 30 12.52 5.82 -4.76
N ARG A 31 12.88 6.45 -5.89
CA ARG A 31 12.21 6.23 -7.17
C ARG A 31 12.14 4.73 -7.49
N GLY A 32 10.93 4.24 -7.79
CA GLY A 32 10.68 2.84 -8.11
C GLY A 32 10.29 1.97 -6.91
N GLU A 33 10.40 2.46 -5.67
CA GLU A 33 9.97 1.71 -4.48
C GLU A 33 8.54 2.02 -4.01
N HIS A 34 7.88 3.04 -4.57
CA HIS A 34 6.51 3.35 -4.20
C HIS A 34 5.56 2.26 -4.69
N THR A 35 4.80 1.69 -3.76
CA THR A 35 3.79 0.67 -4.05
C THR A 35 2.48 1.02 -3.36
N LEU A 36 1.36 0.69 -3.99
CA LEU A 36 0.04 0.66 -3.36
C LEU A 36 -0.34 -0.81 -3.16
N LEU A 37 -0.41 -1.26 -1.90
CA LEU A 37 -0.74 -2.64 -1.57
C LEU A 37 -2.21 -2.94 -1.92
N LEU A 38 -2.42 -3.94 -2.78
CA LEU A 38 -3.76 -4.48 -3.04
C LEU A 38 -4.03 -5.70 -2.15
N LYS A 39 -3.09 -6.64 -2.06
CA LYS A 39 -3.27 -7.89 -1.30
C LYS A 39 -1.94 -8.52 -0.90
N ARG A 40 -1.84 -9.08 0.31
CA ARG A 40 -0.74 -9.98 0.72
C ARG A 40 -1.03 -11.41 0.28
N LEU A 41 -0.01 -12.08 -0.26
CA LEU A 41 -0.10 -13.46 -0.73
C LEU A 41 0.89 -14.33 0.07
N ARG A 42 0.38 -15.22 0.90
CA ARG A 42 1.21 -16.19 1.63
C ARG A 42 1.52 -17.37 0.70
N ALA A 43 2.80 -17.57 0.42
CA ALA A 43 3.28 -18.82 -0.17
C ALA A 43 3.59 -19.80 0.96
N GLY A 44 2.94 -20.96 0.94
CA GLY A 44 3.33 -22.11 1.75
C GLY A 44 4.46 -22.89 1.08
N THR A 45 5.02 -23.87 1.78
CA THR A 45 5.98 -24.84 1.22
C THR A 45 5.43 -25.57 -0.01
N ASP A 46 4.11 -25.81 -0.02
CA ASP A 46 3.44 -26.60 -1.05
C ASP A 46 2.76 -25.75 -2.14
N THR A 47 2.83 -24.41 -2.03
CA THR A 47 2.21 -23.50 -3.02
C THR A 47 3.28 -22.67 -3.71
N PRO A 48 3.75 -23.08 -4.91
CA PRO A 48 4.73 -22.30 -5.66
C PRO A 48 4.15 -20.96 -6.09
N TYR A 49 5.04 -19.98 -6.31
CA TYR A 49 4.67 -18.63 -6.72
C TYR A 49 3.78 -18.61 -7.98
N SER A 50 4.07 -19.46 -8.97
CA SER A 50 3.30 -19.53 -10.22
C SER A 50 1.82 -19.87 -10.01
N GLN A 51 1.51 -20.70 -9.00
CA GLN A 51 0.13 -21.01 -8.65
C GLN A 51 -0.57 -19.83 -7.96
N LEU A 52 0.15 -19.10 -7.09
CA LEU A 52 -0.38 -17.86 -6.50
C LEU A 52 -0.68 -16.82 -7.57
N GLU A 53 0.24 -16.65 -8.53
CA GLU A 53 0.07 -15.72 -9.63
C GLU A 53 -1.13 -16.10 -10.52
N ALA A 54 -1.21 -17.36 -10.95
CA ALA A 54 -2.32 -17.85 -11.78
C ALA A 54 -3.68 -17.64 -11.08
N ARG A 55 -3.78 -18.02 -9.80
CA ARG A 55 -4.99 -17.84 -9.01
C ARG A 55 -5.36 -16.36 -8.85
N ALA A 56 -4.39 -15.48 -8.61
CA ALA A 56 -4.66 -14.04 -8.52
C ALA A 56 -5.17 -13.47 -9.86
N ARG A 57 -4.60 -13.93 -10.99
CA ARG A 57 -5.07 -13.55 -12.33
C ARG A 57 -6.50 -14.04 -12.59
N ASP A 58 -6.85 -15.24 -12.14
CA ASP A 58 -8.20 -15.77 -12.29
C ASP A 58 -9.23 -14.99 -11.46
N VAL A 59 -8.91 -14.65 -10.20
CA VAL A 59 -9.79 -13.85 -9.34
C VAL A 59 -10.00 -12.44 -9.91
N LEU A 60 -8.99 -11.86 -10.54
CA LEU A 60 -9.05 -10.52 -11.16
C LEU A 60 -9.57 -10.52 -12.60
N ARG A 61 -9.89 -11.69 -13.16
CA ARG A 61 -10.33 -11.80 -14.55
C ARG A 61 -11.64 -11.03 -14.74
N GLY A 62 -11.65 -10.12 -15.71
CA GLY A 62 -12.84 -9.31 -16.01
C GLY A 62 -13.01 -8.09 -15.09
N GLN A 63 -12.10 -7.83 -14.15
CA GLN A 63 -12.10 -6.60 -13.39
C GLN A 63 -11.91 -5.39 -14.33
N ALA A 64 -12.92 -4.54 -14.41
CA ALA A 64 -12.85 -3.31 -15.19
C ALA A 64 -11.87 -2.31 -14.53
N PRO A 65 -11.21 -1.45 -15.32
CA PRO A 65 -10.48 -0.31 -14.78
C PRO A 65 -11.39 0.56 -13.90
N PHE A 66 -10.83 1.12 -12.84
CA PHE A 66 -11.55 1.99 -11.91
C PHE A 66 -10.64 3.13 -11.44
N GLU A 67 -11.26 4.17 -10.88
CA GLU A 67 -10.57 5.37 -10.43
C GLU A 67 -10.10 5.26 -8.97
N LEU A 68 -8.99 5.94 -8.71
CA LEU A 68 -8.41 6.16 -7.39
C LEU A 68 -8.26 7.67 -7.18
N ARG A 69 -8.50 8.13 -5.95
CA ARG A 69 -8.21 9.50 -5.53
C ARG A 69 -7.11 9.50 -4.48
N VAL A 70 -6.29 10.56 -4.47
CA VAL A 70 -5.24 10.78 -3.47
C VAL A 70 -5.53 12.12 -2.79
N PRO A 71 -6.42 12.15 -1.79
CA PRO A 71 -6.95 13.41 -1.28
C PRO A 71 -5.98 14.13 -0.34
N GLU A 72 -5.17 13.39 0.41
CA GLU A 72 -4.41 13.94 1.54
C GLU A 72 -3.15 13.14 1.87
N VAL A 73 -2.32 13.74 2.73
CA VAL A 73 -1.22 13.08 3.41
C VAL A 73 -1.72 12.54 4.74
N GLY A 74 -1.50 11.26 4.99
CA GLY A 74 -1.83 10.60 6.25
C GLY A 74 -0.60 10.17 7.03
N LEU A 75 -0.85 9.80 8.29
CA LEU A 75 0.15 9.38 9.24
C LEU A 75 -0.29 8.11 9.97
N PHE A 76 0.57 7.08 9.96
CA PHE A 76 0.52 6.03 10.98
C PHE A 76 1.56 6.35 12.04
N ARG A 77 1.11 6.65 13.28
CA ARG A 77 2.03 6.86 14.41
C ARG A 77 2.80 5.59 14.72
N GLU A 78 2.15 4.44 14.58
CA GLU A 78 2.75 3.12 14.80
C GLU A 78 2.63 2.29 13.52
N ALA A 79 3.76 1.80 13.03
CA ALA A 79 3.81 0.89 11.89
C ALA A 79 3.58 -0.55 12.35
N ALA A 80 2.80 -1.33 11.59
CA ALA A 80 2.73 -2.79 11.78
C ALA A 80 4.09 -3.49 11.61
N SER A 81 5.02 -2.86 10.88
CA SER A 81 6.40 -3.35 10.73
C SER A 81 7.34 -2.21 10.31
N GLY A 82 8.58 -2.27 10.81
CA GLY A 82 9.64 -1.33 10.48
C GLY A 82 9.56 -0.02 11.26
N PRO A 83 10.34 1.01 10.87
CA PRO A 83 10.40 2.27 11.59
C PRO A 83 9.07 3.04 11.57
N SER A 84 8.78 3.68 12.70
CA SER A 84 7.65 4.58 12.93
C SER A 84 8.14 6.02 13.10
N PRO A 85 7.37 7.05 12.73
CA PRO A 85 6.05 6.96 12.10
C PRO A 85 6.11 6.62 10.59
N VAL A 86 4.98 6.34 9.97
CA VAL A 86 4.86 6.18 8.51
C VAL A 86 4.03 7.32 7.93
N VAL A 87 4.66 8.14 7.10
CA VAL A 87 3.97 9.18 6.33
C VAL A 87 3.59 8.60 4.97
N TYR A 88 2.35 8.84 4.54
CA TYR A 88 1.83 8.25 3.32
C TYR A 88 0.86 9.17 2.57
N LEU A 89 0.67 8.92 1.29
CA LEU A 89 -0.45 9.46 0.53
C LEU A 89 -1.67 8.55 0.73
N ALA A 90 -2.75 9.07 1.27
CA ALA A 90 -4.00 8.32 1.43
C ALA A 90 -4.58 8.02 0.05
N VAL A 91 -5.15 6.83 -0.13
CA VAL A 91 -5.81 6.46 -1.40
C VAL A 91 -7.26 6.15 -1.12
N GLU A 92 -8.18 6.85 -1.78
CA GLU A 92 -9.61 6.57 -1.70
C GLU A 92 -10.07 5.89 -2.98
N SER A 93 -10.73 4.73 -2.83
CA SER A 93 -11.47 4.11 -3.93
C SER A 93 -12.40 3.00 -3.42
N PRO A 94 -13.72 3.17 -3.53
CA PRO A 94 -14.68 2.11 -3.19
C PRO A 94 -14.42 0.81 -3.95
N GLU A 95 -13.99 0.91 -5.22
CA GLU A 95 -13.66 -0.24 -6.05
C GLU A 95 -12.39 -0.94 -5.59
N LEU A 96 -11.35 -0.21 -5.18
CA LEU A 96 -10.14 -0.84 -4.62
C LEU A 96 -10.46 -1.71 -3.39
N HIS A 97 -11.32 -1.21 -2.51
CA HIS A 97 -11.79 -1.98 -1.36
C HIS A 97 -12.63 -3.20 -1.76
N ARG A 98 -13.47 -3.08 -2.81
CA ARG A 98 -14.24 -4.22 -3.35
C ARG A 98 -13.29 -5.29 -3.88
N VAL A 99 -12.31 -4.92 -4.70
CA VAL A 99 -11.31 -5.84 -5.25
C VAL A 99 -10.48 -6.50 -4.14
N HIS A 100 -10.05 -5.74 -3.13
CA HIS A 100 -9.35 -6.27 -1.97
C HIS A 100 -10.20 -7.34 -1.25
N ARG A 101 -11.47 -7.06 -0.98
CA ARG A 101 -12.38 -8.03 -0.34
C ARG A 101 -12.59 -9.29 -1.19
N THR A 102 -12.74 -9.14 -2.51
CA THR A 102 -12.83 -10.29 -3.43
C THR A 102 -11.54 -11.13 -3.40
N LEU A 103 -10.37 -10.50 -3.35
CA LEU A 103 -9.12 -11.22 -3.17
C LEU A 103 -9.02 -11.87 -1.77
N ALA A 104 -9.58 -11.25 -0.73
CA ALA A 104 -9.58 -11.79 0.62
C ALA A 104 -10.47 -13.03 0.79
N THR A 105 -11.48 -13.25 -0.08
CA THR A 105 -12.22 -14.52 -0.09
C THR A 105 -11.43 -15.66 -0.73
N ALA A 106 -10.44 -15.34 -1.58
CA ALA A 106 -9.57 -16.31 -2.22
C ALA A 106 -8.25 -16.53 -1.46
N PHE A 107 -7.75 -15.52 -0.75
CA PHE A 107 -6.48 -15.58 -0.05
C PHE A 107 -6.66 -15.05 1.37
N ASP A 108 -6.28 -15.86 2.36
CA ASP A 108 -6.40 -15.50 3.77
C ASP A 108 -5.80 -14.12 4.05
N PRO A 109 -6.53 -13.23 4.74
CA PRO A 109 -6.01 -11.93 5.09
C PRO A 109 -4.88 -12.01 6.12
N VAL A 110 -3.94 -11.07 6.02
CA VAL A 110 -2.96 -10.79 7.07
C VAL A 110 -3.59 -9.76 8.00
N GLU A 111 -4.12 -10.20 9.15
CA GLU A 111 -4.96 -9.42 10.06
C GLU A 111 -4.33 -8.08 10.48
N GLU A 112 -2.99 -8.01 10.61
CA GLU A 112 -2.29 -6.79 11.03
C GLU A 112 -2.35 -5.65 10.00
N VAL A 113 -2.61 -5.96 8.72
CA VAL A 113 -2.57 -4.98 7.62
C VAL A 113 -3.75 -5.06 6.64
N GLU A 114 -4.61 -6.08 6.76
CA GLU A 114 -5.74 -6.34 5.88
C GLU A 114 -7.06 -6.44 6.68
N GLY A 115 -8.18 -6.63 5.98
CA GLY A 115 -9.49 -6.67 6.62
C GLY A 115 -9.90 -5.29 7.14
N GLU A 116 -10.24 -5.19 8.42
CA GLU A 116 -10.60 -3.90 9.06
C GLU A 116 -9.40 -2.93 9.13
N ASN A 117 -8.18 -3.46 9.13
CA ASN A 117 -6.95 -2.68 9.12
C ASN A 117 -6.48 -2.28 7.71
N TYR A 118 -7.25 -2.63 6.66
CA TYR A 118 -6.89 -2.32 5.28
C TYR A 118 -7.10 -0.83 4.98
N VAL A 119 -6.02 -0.06 5.14
CA VAL A 119 -5.96 1.35 4.75
C VAL A 119 -5.10 1.48 3.48
N PRO A 120 -5.70 1.65 2.29
CA PRO A 120 -4.95 1.79 1.04
C PRO A 120 -4.15 3.10 1.03
N HIS A 121 -2.85 2.99 0.78
CA HIS A 121 -1.93 4.12 0.83
C HIS A 121 -0.68 3.89 -0.03
N VAL A 122 -0.01 4.98 -0.38
CA VAL A 122 1.35 4.96 -0.94
C VAL A 122 2.31 5.53 0.09
N THR A 123 3.22 4.70 0.61
CA THR A 123 4.22 5.17 1.58
C THR A 123 5.13 6.24 0.97
N ILE A 124 5.29 7.37 1.69
CA ILE A 124 6.23 8.45 1.38
C ILE A 124 7.56 8.18 2.10
N ALA A 125 7.51 8.11 3.43
CA ALA A 125 8.69 7.98 4.28
C ALA A 125 8.37 7.23 5.57
N ARG A 126 9.42 6.73 6.25
CA ARG A 126 9.33 6.02 7.53
C ARG A 126 10.36 6.57 8.52
N GLY A 127 10.00 6.66 9.79
CA GLY A 127 10.85 7.27 10.82
C GLY A 127 10.79 8.80 10.82
N GLY A 128 11.72 9.42 11.53
CA GLY A 128 11.79 10.88 11.68
C GLY A 128 10.87 11.42 12.79
N SER A 129 10.69 12.74 12.81
CA SER A 129 9.91 13.45 13.83
C SER A 129 8.39 13.29 13.62
N PRO A 130 7.63 12.77 14.61
CA PRO A 130 6.17 12.73 14.57
C PRO A 130 5.55 14.12 14.40
N ASP A 131 6.00 15.12 15.16
CA ASP A 131 5.49 16.48 15.09
C ASP A 131 5.62 17.08 13.69
N ARG A 132 6.72 16.76 12.98
CA ARG A 132 6.93 17.24 11.61
C ARG A 132 6.03 16.51 10.62
N ALA A 133 5.82 15.21 10.82
CA ALA A 133 4.90 14.43 10.01
C ALA A 133 3.45 14.89 10.17
N GLU A 134 3.02 15.25 11.37
CA GLU A 134 1.67 15.73 11.66
C GLU A 134 1.35 17.07 10.98
N ARG A 135 2.34 17.94 10.74
CA ARG A 135 2.15 19.23 10.05
C ARG A 135 1.94 19.11 8.54
N LEU A 136 2.09 17.92 7.96
CA LEU A 136 1.91 17.69 6.53
C LEU A 136 0.47 17.37 6.12
N GLY A 137 -0.42 17.10 7.10
CA GLY A 137 -1.83 16.78 6.90
C GLY A 137 -2.74 17.86 7.47
#